data_AF-A0A3E0DIN4-F1
#
_entry.id   AF-A0A3E0DIN4-F1
#
_cell.length_a   1.000
_cell.length_b   1.000
_cell.length_c   1.000
_cell.angle_alpha   90.00
_cell.angle_beta   90.00
_cell.angle_gamma   90.00
#
_symmetry.space_group_name_H-M   'P 1'
#
loop_
_entity.id
_entity.type
_entity.pdbx_description
1 polymer ?
#
loop_
_entity_poly.entity_id
_entity_poly.type
_entity_poly.pdbx_seq_one_letter_code
_entity_poly.pdbx_strand_id
1 'polypeptide(L)' 'MKTINVEVPEDIAKRYLNMSPSEQLSVSKELIRILEKRKGLREIMDDMSEQAKKNGLTPELLEELLKDE' A
#
# COMPACT_ATOMS: atom_id res chain seq x y z
N MET A 1 -13.92 18.55 -1.37
CA MET A 1 -12.77 17.96 -2.11
C MET A 1 -11.59 18.90 -1.98
N LYS A 2 -10.37 18.37 -1.97
CA LYS A 2 -9.13 19.16 -1.97
C LYS A 2 -8.24 18.68 -3.10
N THR A 3 -7.46 19.58 -3.68
CA THR A 3 -6.53 19.27 -4.78
C THR A 3 -5.11 19.18 -4.23
N ILE A 4 -4.37 18.19 -4.71
CA ILE A 4 -2.92 18.09 -4.49
C ILE A 4 -2.21 18.38 -5.83
N ASN A 5 -1.08 19.07 -5.76
CA ASN A 5 -0.19 19.25 -6.91
C ASN A 5 1.03 18.35 -6.69
N VAL A 6 1.42 17.62 -7.73
CA VAL A 6 2.58 16.73 -7.71
C VAL A 6 3.56 17.24 -8.75
N GLU A 7 4.76 17.64 -8.31
CA GLU A 7 5.84 18.01 -9.23
C GLU A 7 6.39 16.74 -9.89
N VAL A 8 6.48 16.76 -11.21
CA VAL A 8 7.00 15.67 -12.03
C VAL A 8 7.87 16.24 -13.14
N PRO A 9 8.79 15.43 -13.72
CA PRO A 9 9.53 15.82 -14.92
C PRO A 9 8.60 16.25 -16.07
N GLU A 10 9.07 17.19 -16.88
CA GLU A 10 8.26 17.81 -17.95
C GLU A 10 7.73 16.79 -18.97
N ASP A 11 8.54 15.78 -19.29
CA ASP A 11 8.16 14.70 -20.22
C ASP A 11 7.02 13.83 -19.66
N ILE A 12 7.02 13.59 -18.34
CA ILE A 12 5.95 12.86 -17.65
C ILE A 12 4.67 13.70 -17.62
N ALA A 13 4.77 15.00 -17.34
CA ALA A 13 3.62 15.91 -17.41
C ALA A 13 2.99 15.93 -18.81
N LYS A 14 3.81 16.04 -19.86
CA LYS A 14 3.36 15.98 -21.26
C LYS A 14 2.67 14.65 -21.58
N ARG A 15 3.22 13.52 -21.14
CA ARG A 15 2.59 12.20 -21.34
C ARG A 15 1.22 12.14 -20.68
N TYR A 16 1.09 12.58 -19.43
CA TYR A 16 -0.18 12.58 -18.72
C TYR A 16 -1.22 13.51 -19.38
N LEU A 17 -0.82 14.71 -19.79
CA LEU A 17 -1.73 15.68 -20.43
C LEU A 17 -2.25 15.19 -21.80
N ASN A 18 -1.49 14.35 -22.49
CA ASN A 18 -1.89 13.75 -23.77
C ASN A 18 -2.72 12.46 -23.62
N MET A 19 -2.90 11.94 -22.40
CA MET A 19 -3.75 10.78 -22.14
C MET A 19 -5.23 11.12 -22.29
N SER A 20 -6.02 10.13 -22.67
CA SER A 20 -7.48 10.23 -22.65
C SER A 20 -8.03 10.41 -21.22
N PRO A 21 -9.26 10.93 -21.06
CA PRO A 21 -9.86 11.10 -19.73
C PRO A 21 -9.96 9.80 -18.92
N SER A 22 -10.17 8.65 -19.57
CA SER A 22 -10.24 7.35 -18.91
C SER A 22 -8.88 6.87 -18.37
N GLU A 23 -7.80 7.17 -19.09
CA GLU A 23 -6.43 6.88 -18.67
C GLU A 23 -6.01 7.78 -17.51
N GLN A 24 -6.29 9.09 -17.58
CA GLN A 24 -6.04 10.04 -16.48
C GLN A 24 -6.80 9.65 -15.20
N LEU A 25 -8.06 9.18 -15.35
CA LEU A 25 -8.83 8.65 -14.22
C LEU A 25 -8.20 7.39 -13.62
N SER A 26 -7.64 6.51 -14.44
CA SER A 26 -6.94 5.31 -13.97
C SER A 26 -5.70 5.66 -13.15
N VAL A 27 -4.91 6.64 -13.62
CA VAL A 27 -3.76 7.16 -12.86
C VAL A 27 -4.20 7.78 -11.53
N SER A 28 -5.28 8.56 -11.53
CA SER A 28 -5.83 9.17 -10.30
C SER A 28 -6.28 8.11 -9.29
N LYS A 29 -6.96 7.04 -9.75
CA LYS A 29 -7.37 5.92 -8.91
C LYS A 29 -6.18 5.19 -8.30
N GLU A 30 -5.11 5.01 -9.07
CA GLU A 30 -3.90 4.36 -8.60
C GLU A 30 -3.18 5.20 -7.54
N LEU A 31 -3.11 6.52 -7.74
CA LEU A 31 -2.61 7.48 -6.75
C LEU A 31 -3.41 7.41 -5.44
N ILE A 32 -4.73 7.40 -5.52
CA ILE A 32 -5.61 7.24 -4.34
C ILE A 32 -5.33 5.92 -3.64
N ARG A 33 -5.29 4.80 -4.38
CA ARG A 33 -5.01 3.47 -3.84
C ARG A 33 -3.67 3.41 -3.10
N ILE A 34 -2.63 4.02 -3.65
CA ILE A 34 -1.29 4.06 -3.03
C ILE A 34 -1.32 4.90 -1.74
N LEU A 35 -1.98 6.05 -1.77
CA LEU A 35 -2.08 6.94 -0.61
C LEU A 35 -2.97 6.35 0.49
N GLU A 36 -4.01 5.60 0.13
CA GLU A 36 -4.84 4.82 1.05
C GLU A 36 -4.09 3.60 1.61
N LYS A 37 -3.23 2.96 0.80
CA LYS A 37 -2.35 1.85 1.22
C LYS A 37 -1.25 2.25 2.19
N ARG A 38 -1.06 3.55 2.49
CA ARG A 38 -0.32 3.98 3.69
C ARG A 38 -1.15 3.73 4.96
N LYS A 39 -1.71 2.54 5.07
CA LYS A 39 -2.23 2.03 6.32
C LYS A 39 -1.03 1.88 7.26
N GLY A 40 -1.18 2.41 8.47
CA GLY A 40 -0.08 2.53 9.44
C GLY A 40 0.50 1.17 9.82
N LEU A 41 1.60 1.17 10.56
CA LEU A 41 2.29 0.01 11.14
C LEU A 41 1.37 -1.18 11.49
N ARG A 42 0.18 -0.88 12.01
CA ARG A 42 -0.84 -1.86 12.37
C ARG A 42 -1.28 -2.78 11.24
N GLU A 43 -1.39 -2.30 10.01
CA GLU A 43 -1.76 -3.18 8.89
C GLU A 43 -0.62 -4.02 8.36
N ILE A 44 0.61 -3.52 8.45
CA ILE A 44 1.79 -4.34 8.18
C ILE A 44 1.85 -5.47 9.22
N MET A 45 1.56 -5.17 10.48
CA MET A 45 1.46 -6.17 11.54
C MET A 45 0.31 -7.15 11.32
N ASP A 46 -0.85 -6.69 10.85
CA ASP A 46 -2.00 -7.56 10.55
C ASP A 46 -1.69 -8.49 9.38
N ASP A 47 -1.07 -7.99 8.30
CA ASP A 47 -0.65 -8.80 7.15
C ASP A 47 0.42 -9.84 7.56
N MET A 48 1.40 -9.45 8.37
CA MET A 48 2.43 -10.35 8.90
C MET A 48 1.81 -11.42 9.82
N SER A 49 0.85 -11.04 10.67
CA SER A 49 0.12 -11.94 11.56
C SER A 49 -0.70 -12.96 10.77
N GLU A 50 -1.42 -12.53 9.75
CA GLU A 50 -2.19 -13.42 8.88
C GLU A 50 -1.29 -14.37 8.08
N GLN A 51 -0.13 -13.90 7.63
CA GLN A 51 0.85 -14.74 6.93
C GLN A 51 1.51 -15.75 7.88
N ALA A 52 1.80 -15.36 9.12
CA ALA A 52 2.30 -16.25 10.16
C ALA A 52 1.30 -17.38 10.48
N LYS A 53 0.01 -17.05 10.66
CA LYS A 53 -1.06 -18.04 10.87
C LYS A 53 -1.16 -19.03 9.70
N LYS A 54 -1.10 -18.55 8.46
CA LYS A 54 -1.13 -19.41 7.25
C LYS A 54 0.05 -20.38 7.18
N ASN A 55 1.20 -19.99 7.74
CA ASN A 55 2.39 -20.83 7.82
C ASN A 55 2.41 -21.73 9.07
N GLY A 56 1.30 -21.81 9.82
CA GLY A 56 1.17 -22.66 11.01
C GLY A 56 1.73 -22.04 12.29
N LEU A 57 2.17 -20.78 12.26
CA LEU A 57 2.57 -20.05 13.46
C LEU A 57 1.31 -19.51 14.15
N THR A 58 0.82 -20.23 15.15
CA THR A 58 -0.25 -19.75 16.01
C THR A 58 0.33 -18.95 17.19
N PRO A 59 -0.46 -18.09 17.85
CA PRO A 59 0.00 -17.37 19.05
C PRO A 59 0.58 -18.30 20.12
N GLU A 60 0.00 -19.48 20.28
CA GLU A 60 0.45 -20.50 21.24
C GLU A 60 1.82 -21.08 20.85
N LEU A 61 2.05 -21.36 19.56
CA LEU A 61 3.34 -21.83 19.07
C LEU A 61 4.42 -20.73 19.16
N LEU A 62 4.05 -19.47 18.92
CA LEU A 62 4.95 -18.33 19.09
C LEU A 62 5.35 -18.17 20.56
N GLU A 63 4.40 -18.29 21.50
CA GLU A 63 4.69 -18.28 22.93
C GLU A 63 5.61 -19.42 23.37
N GLU A 64 5.47 -20.62 22.77
CA GLU A 64 6.38 -21.74 23.02
C GLU A 64 7.80 -21.47 22.49
N LEU A 65 7.94 -20.92 21.29
CA LEU A 65 9.24 -20.59 20.69
C LEU A 65 9.98 -19.47 21.44
N LEU A 66 9.25 -18.53 22.05
CA LEU A 66 9.81 -17.42 22.83
C LEU A 66 10.16 -17.79 24.27
N LYS A 67 9.78 -18.98 24.75
CA LYS A 67 10.15 -19.46 26.10
C LYS A 67 11.58 -20.00 26.20
N ASP A 68 12.23 -20.22 25.05
CA ASP A 68 13.61 -20.72 24.97
C ASP A 68 14.67 -19.59 24.90
N GLU A 69 14.29 -18.33 25.16
CA GLU A 69 15.19 -17.20 25.50
C GLU A 69 15.14 -16.89 27.00
#